data_AF-A0A5C5XFQ1-F1
#
_entry.id   AF-A0A5C5XFQ1-F1
#
_cell.length_a   1.000
_cell.length_b   1.000
_cell.length_c   1.000
_cell.angle_alpha   90.00
_cell.angle_beta   90.00
_cell.angle_gamma   90.00
#
_symmetry.space_group_name_H-M   'P 1'
#
loop_
_entity.id
_entity.type
_entity.pdbx_description
1 polymer ?
#
loop_
_entity_poly.entity_id
_entity_poly.type
_entity_poly.pdbx_seq_one_letter_code
_entity_poly.pdbx_strand_id
1 'polypeptide(L)'
;MHRSNRMQPNQNRRHSGFTLIELLVAISIVALLAGLLLSGVGSGISAVNKAKAANELRNLETALASFHSEFGMYPPSAITLHEAPAGWNGDARSKNLIQKLWPSFDFTITRNINSDNSTDVSIDLNGAECLAFFLGGIPQSGALIGFSKNPANPFSRTGNNRTGPFHEFIASRFVDKDSDDIPEYVDTFAGQTSPIVYFSSYDGRGYRSSEITPLLANGIYRQGKETDPTMGQPDDTTPWKEKTFQLISPGQDGLYGTGGYYSPDDTSGLSEEDADNLTNFTTGTLK
;
A
#
# COMPACT_ATOMS: atom_id res chain seq x y z
N MET A 1 -65.02 69.00 -7.59
CA MET A 1 -65.40 67.74 -6.92
C MET A 1 -64.12 66.97 -6.58
N HIS A 2 -63.79 66.91 -5.28
CA HIS A 2 -62.54 66.38 -4.72
C HIS A 2 -62.56 64.83 -4.68
N ARG A 3 -61.50 64.16 -5.15
CA ARG A 3 -61.27 62.72 -4.94
C ARG A 3 -60.45 62.53 -3.66
N SER A 4 -61.04 61.85 -2.67
CA SER A 4 -60.39 61.51 -1.40
C SER A 4 -59.35 60.41 -1.57
N ASN A 5 -58.10 60.69 -1.19
CA ASN A 5 -57.02 59.71 -1.12
C ASN A 5 -57.13 58.95 0.22
N ARG A 6 -57.48 57.66 0.19
CA ARG A 6 -57.51 56.80 1.39
C ARG A 6 -56.08 56.43 1.79
N MET A 7 -55.61 56.97 2.92
CA MET A 7 -54.42 56.45 3.60
C MET A 7 -54.74 55.04 4.12
N GLN A 8 -53.99 54.04 3.64
CA GLN A 8 -54.03 52.69 4.20
C GLN A 8 -53.23 52.70 5.53
N PRO A 9 -53.78 52.14 6.63
CA PRO A 9 -53.04 52.04 7.88
C PRO A 9 -51.89 51.04 7.73
N ASN A 10 -50.68 51.48 8.08
CA ASN A 10 -49.50 50.64 8.16
C ASN A 10 -49.73 49.55 9.23
N GLN A 11 -49.86 48.30 8.79
CA GLN A 11 -49.98 47.13 9.65
C GLN A 11 -48.68 46.99 10.45
N ASN A 12 -48.67 47.48 11.69
CA ASN A 12 -47.58 47.29 12.64
C ASN A 12 -47.36 45.78 12.84
N ARG A 13 -46.39 45.21 12.13
CA ARG A 13 -45.90 43.86 12.37
C ARG A 13 -45.27 43.85 13.76
N ARG A 14 -46.06 43.42 14.77
CA ARG A 14 -45.58 43.14 16.11
C ARG A 14 -44.43 42.14 15.97
N HIS A 15 -43.21 42.60 16.17
CA HIS A 15 -42.07 41.71 16.31
C HIS A 15 -42.26 40.99 17.65
N SER A 16 -42.61 39.71 17.62
CA SER A 16 -42.58 38.88 18.83
C SER A 16 -41.12 38.70 19.22
N GLY A 17 -40.72 39.25 20.36
CA GLY A 17 -39.42 38.96 20.95
C GLY A 17 -39.36 37.50 21.39
N PHE A 18 -38.21 36.86 21.23
CA PHE A 18 -37.95 35.53 21.75
C PHE A 18 -38.00 35.53 23.28
N THR A 19 -38.69 34.56 23.87
CA THR A 19 -38.65 34.33 25.31
C THR A 19 -37.37 33.59 25.70
N LEU A 20 -36.93 33.79 26.94
CA LEU A 20 -35.71 33.16 27.47
C LEU A 20 -35.84 31.63 27.47
N ILE A 21 -37.06 31.11 27.66
CA ILE A 21 -37.34 29.67 27.65
C ILE A 21 -37.27 29.07 26.23
N GLU A 22 -37.74 29.78 25.20
CA GLU A 22 -37.61 29.34 23.81
C GLU A 22 -36.15 29.24 23.39
N LEU A 23 -35.33 30.21 23.79
CA LEU A 23 -33.88 30.16 23.54
C LEU A 23 -33.22 28.99 24.29
N LEU A 24 -33.60 28.75 25.55
CA LEU A 24 -33.05 27.68 26.37
C LEU A 24 -33.40 26.28 25.82
N VAL A 25 -34.63 26.08 25.36
CA VAL A 25 -35.05 24.84 24.70
C VAL A 25 -34.34 24.66 23.35
N ALA A 26 -34.15 25.74 22.58
CA ALA A 26 -33.45 25.65 21.31
C ALA A 26 -31.98 25.23 21.48
N ILE A 27 -31.25 25.83 22.42
CA ILE A 27 -29.85 25.45 22.66
C ILE A 27 -29.73 24.04 23.25
N SER A 28 -30.68 23.58 24.07
CA SER A 28 -30.65 22.23 24.63
C SER A 28 -30.92 21.17 23.56
N ILE A 29 -31.83 21.45 22.61
CA ILE A 29 -32.04 20.60 21.42
C ILE A 29 -30.77 20.57 20.56
N VAL A 30 -30.16 21.72 20.26
CA VAL A 30 -28.93 21.77 19.46
C VAL A 30 -27.78 21.03 20.15
N ALA A 31 -27.60 21.20 21.46
CA ALA A 31 -26.58 20.50 22.22
C ALA A 31 -26.80 18.97 22.24
N LEU A 32 -28.05 18.52 22.38
CA LEU A 32 -28.42 17.11 22.28
C LEU A 32 -28.11 16.55 20.89
N LEU A 33 -28.56 17.23 19.84
CA LEU A 33 -28.32 16.81 18.45
C LEU A 33 -26.83 16.79 18.11
N ALA A 34 -26.08 17.81 18.52
CA ALA A 34 -24.63 17.86 18.34
C ALA A 34 -23.92 16.72 19.09
N GLY A 35 -24.37 16.39 20.32
CA GLY A 35 -23.84 15.27 21.09
C GLY A 35 -24.06 13.92 20.43
N LEU A 36 -25.23 13.70 19.83
CA LEU A 36 -25.53 12.47 19.08
C LEU A 36 -24.77 12.38 17.75
N LEU A 37 -24.48 13.51 17.12
CA LEU A 37 -23.67 13.54 15.90
C LEU A 37 -22.20 13.20 16.20
N LEU A 38 -21.63 13.71 17.29
CA LEU A 38 -20.22 13.47 17.66
C LEU A 38 -19.90 12.00 17.94
N SER A 39 -20.82 11.25 18.56
CA SER A 39 -20.58 9.83 18.91
C SER A 39 -20.49 8.90 17.69
N GLY A 40 -21.13 9.24 16.57
CA GLY A 40 -21.08 8.46 15.33
C GLY A 40 -19.89 8.74 14.41
N VAL A 41 -19.17 9.84 14.64
CA VAL A 41 -18.10 10.31 13.73
C VAL A 41 -16.88 9.39 13.74
N GLY A 42 -16.53 8.82 14.89
CA GLY A 42 -15.34 7.97 15.04
C GLY A 42 -15.39 6.71 14.17
N SER A 43 -16.50 5.96 14.20
CA SER A 43 -16.67 4.76 13.39
C SER A 43 -16.71 5.06 11.89
N GLY A 44 -17.30 6.20 11.50
CA GLY A 44 -17.32 6.66 10.11
C GLY A 44 -15.93 6.97 9.56
N ILE A 45 -15.07 7.62 10.36
CA ILE A 45 -13.69 7.93 9.96
C ILE A 45 -12.86 6.66 9.82
N SER A 46 -12.96 5.70 10.76
CA SER A 46 -12.24 4.43 10.66
C SER A 46 -12.65 3.65 9.40
N ALA A 47 -13.95 3.61 9.07
CA ALA A 47 -14.42 2.99 7.83
C ALA A 47 -13.89 3.69 6.57
N VAL A 48 -13.83 5.03 6.56
CA VAL A 48 -13.25 5.81 5.45
C VAL A 48 -11.76 5.51 5.27
N ASN A 49 -11.00 5.43 6.36
CA ASN A 49 -9.57 5.12 6.28
C ASN A 49 -9.33 3.71 5.75
N LYS A 50 -10.09 2.71 6.23
CA LYS A 50 -10.05 1.34 5.69
C LYS A 50 -10.42 1.30 4.20
N ALA A 51 -11.42 2.08 3.78
CA ALA A 51 -11.78 2.17 2.36
C ALA A 51 -10.67 2.79 1.49
N LYS A 52 -9.95 3.81 2.01
CA LYS A 52 -8.79 4.40 1.32
C LYS A 52 -7.66 3.39 1.17
N ALA A 53 -7.29 2.71 2.25
CA ALA A 53 -6.27 1.66 2.25
C ALA A 53 -6.63 0.53 1.27
N ALA A 54 -7.88 0.06 1.30
CA ALA A 54 -8.34 -0.96 0.35
C ALA A 54 -8.30 -0.49 -1.12
N ASN A 55 -8.56 0.80 -1.39
CA ASN A 55 -8.42 1.35 -2.73
C ASN A 55 -6.95 1.49 -3.15
N GLU A 56 -6.05 1.81 -2.22
CA GLU A 56 -4.61 1.82 -2.50
C GLU A 56 -4.13 0.44 -2.95
N LEU A 57 -4.51 -0.62 -2.23
CA LEU A 57 -4.15 -2.00 -2.60
C LEU A 57 -4.66 -2.37 -4.00
N ARG A 58 -5.89 -1.98 -4.36
CA ARG A 58 -6.44 -2.18 -5.71
C ARG A 58 -5.67 -1.44 -6.80
N ASN A 59 -5.19 -0.23 -6.50
CA ASN A 59 -4.36 0.53 -7.43
C ASN A 59 -3.00 -0.16 -7.63
N LEU A 60 -2.38 -0.64 -6.55
CA LEU A 60 -1.14 -1.42 -6.60
C LEU A 60 -1.32 -2.74 -7.35
N GLU A 61 -2.44 -3.45 -7.17
CA GLU A 61 -2.77 -4.65 -7.97
C GLU A 61 -2.82 -4.34 -9.47
N THR A 62 -3.44 -3.22 -9.83
CA THR A 62 -3.55 -2.77 -11.24
C THR A 62 -2.16 -2.41 -11.81
N ALA A 63 -1.32 -1.77 -11.00
CA ALA A 63 0.06 -1.47 -11.37
C ALA A 63 0.90 -2.75 -11.56
N LEU A 64 0.74 -3.75 -10.66
CA LEU A 64 1.40 -5.06 -10.77
C LEU A 64 0.97 -5.81 -12.03
N ALA A 65 -0.32 -5.78 -12.38
CA ALA A 65 -0.82 -6.36 -13.62
C ALA A 65 -0.21 -5.66 -14.86
N SER A 66 -0.05 -4.34 -14.80
CA SER A 66 0.58 -3.55 -15.88
C SER A 66 2.07 -3.86 -16.00
N PHE A 67 2.79 -3.99 -14.88
CA PHE A 67 4.18 -4.44 -14.85
C PHE A 67 4.31 -5.84 -15.46
N HIS A 68 3.45 -6.78 -15.06
CA HIS A 68 3.45 -8.14 -15.62
C HIS A 68 3.17 -8.14 -17.13
N SER A 69 2.31 -7.25 -17.63
CA SER A 69 2.06 -7.11 -19.07
C SER A 69 3.29 -6.61 -19.83
N GLU A 70 4.09 -5.73 -19.24
CA GLU A 70 5.30 -5.18 -19.86
C GLU A 70 6.47 -6.17 -19.83
N PHE A 71 6.70 -6.80 -18.67
CA PHE A 71 7.89 -7.62 -18.41
C PHE A 71 7.64 -9.13 -18.49
N GLY A 72 6.39 -9.57 -18.62
CA GLY A 72 6.02 -10.99 -18.71
C GLY A 72 6.14 -11.79 -17.40
N MET A 73 6.42 -11.11 -16.29
CA MET A 73 6.46 -11.68 -14.95
C MET A 73 6.14 -10.61 -13.91
N TYR A 74 5.64 -11.02 -12.74
CA TYR A 74 5.51 -10.10 -11.61
C TYR A 74 6.89 -9.74 -11.03
N PRO A 75 7.02 -8.60 -10.33
CA PRO A 75 8.24 -8.26 -9.62
C PRO A 75 8.70 -9.39 -8.68
N PRO A 76 10.01 -9.60 -8.48
CA PRO A 76 10.47 -10.45 -7.40
C PRO A 76 10.07 -9.87 -6.04
N SER A 77 9.93 -10.71 -5.01
CA SER A 77 9.73 -10.29 -3.62
C SER A 77 11.01 -10.22 -2.80
N ALA A 78 12.15 -10.55 -3.41
CA ALA A 78 13.47 -10.24 -2.90
C ALA A 78 14.48 -10.29 -4.03
N ILE A 79 15.40 -9.33 -4.06
CA ILE A 79 16.51 -9.29 -5.01
C ILE A 79 17.67 -8.46 -4.43
N THR A 80 18.90 -8.89 -4.71
CA THR A 80 20.08 -8.07 -4.45
C THR A 80 20.47 -7.34 -5.74
N LEU A 81 20.55 -6.02 -5.67
CA LEU A 81 21.07 -5.19 -6.75
C LEU A 81 22.54 -4.87 -6.45
N HIS A 82 23.41 -5.03 -7.43
CA HIS A 82 24.82 -4.68 -7.26
C HIS A 82 25.18 -3.46 -8.11
N GLU A 83 25.73 -2.45 -7.46
CA GLU A 83 26.21 -1.24 -8.11
C GLU A 83 27.54 -1.49 -8.82
N ALA A 84 28.36 -2.41 -8.30
CA ALA A 84 29.64 -2.81 -8.88
C ALA A 84 29.54 -4.13 -9.69
N PRO A 85 30.23 -4.25 -10.84
CA PRO A 85 30.26 -5.48 -11.64
C PRO A 85 30.67 -6.74 -10.86
N ALA A 86 31.56 -6.59 -9.88
CA ALA A 86 32.06 -7.71 -9.09
C ALA A 86 30.98 -8.38 -8.22
N GLY A 87 29.96 -7.64 -7.77
CA GLY A 87 28.87 -8.19 -6.95
C GLY A 87 28.08 -9.28 -7.67
N TRP A 88 27.88 -9.12 -8.98
CA TRP A 88 27.14 -10.07 -9.84
C TRP A 88 27.82 -11.43 -10.05
N ASN A 89 29.10 -11.59 -9.69
CA ASN A 89 29.83 -12.85 -9.94
C ASN A 89 29.39 -13.99 -9.01
N GLY A 90 28.87 -13.67 -7.82
CA GLY A 90 28.40 -14.65 -6.84
C GLY A 90 26.87 -14.81 -6.79
N ASP A 91 26.13 -13.84 -7.32
CA ASP A 91 24.67 -13.83 -7.25
C ASP A 91 24.00 -14.23 -8.57
N ALA A 92 24.01 -15.54 -8.84
CA ALA A 92 23.33 -16.08 -10.01
C ALA A 92 21.81 -15.84 -9.97
N ARG A 93 21.21 -15.73 -8.78
CA ARG A 93 19.75 -15.59 -8.64
C ARG A 93 19.32 -14.22 -9.12
N SER A 94 19.86 -13.16 -8.54
CA SER A 94 19.49 -11.78 -8.90
C SER A 94 19.90 -11.48 -10.32
N LYS A 95 21.05 -12.00 -10.77
CA LYS A 95 21.48 -11.88 -12.18
C LYS A 95 20.45 -12.47 -13.14
N ASN A 96 19.94 -13.67 -12.87
CA ASN A 96 18.91 -14.31 -13.69
C ASN A 96 17.58 -13.54 -13.64
N LEU A 97 17.19 -12.98 -12.49
CA LEU A 97 15.97 -12.15 -12.38
C LEU A 97 16.09 -10.88 -13.22
N ILE A 98 17.21 -10.15 -13.10
CA ILE A 98 17.48 -8.96 -13.92
C ILE A 98 17.53 -9.29 -15.41
N GLN A 99 18.16 -10.40 -15.80
CA GLN A 99 18.20 -10.81 -17.22
C GLN A 99 16.82 -11.19 -17.77
N LYS A 100 15.89 -11.67 -16.94
CA LYS A 100 14.51 -11.91 -17.40
C LYS A 100 13.78 -10.60 -17.68
N LEU A 101 13.95 -9.59 -16.83
CA LEU A 101 13.35 -8.27 -17.02
C LEU A 101 14.01 -7.50 -18.17
N TRP A 102 15.34 -7.56 -18.26
CA TRP A 102 16.15 -6.88 -19.26
C TRP A 102 17.22 -7.83 -19.83
N PRO A 103 16.91 -8.56 -20.92
CA PRO A 103 17.82 -9.57 -21.49
C PRO A 103 19.20 -9.04 -21.91
N SER A 104 19.27 -7.76 -22.27
CA SER A 104 20.50 -7.10 -22.69
C SER A 104 21.21 -6.33 -21.58
N PHE A 105 20.85 -6.53 -20.30
CA PHE A 105 21.43 -5.82 -19.17
C PHE A 105 22.95 -5.94 -19.14
N ASP A 106 23.64 -4.80 -19.05
CA ASP A 106 25.10 -4.76 -19.03
C ASP A 106 25.65 -4.92 -17.61
N PHE A 107 26.12 -6.11 -17.26
CA PHE A 107 26.70 -6.39 -15.94
C PHE A 107 28.12 -5.82 -15.75
N THR A 108 28.69 -5.17 -16.76
CA THR A 108 30.10 -4.72 -16.73
C THR A 108 30.29 -3.28 -16.28
N ILE A 109 29.21 -2.51 -16.13
CA ILE A 109 29.27 -1.11 -15.73
C ILE A 109 28.86 -0.89 -14.28
N THR A 110 29.51 0.09 -13.64
CA THR A 110 29.16 0.55 -12.30
C THR A 110 27.97 1.53 -12.35
N ARG A 111 27.05 1.42 -11.40
CA ARG A 111 25.82 2.24 -11.34
C ARG A 111 25.48 2.58 -9.90
N ASN A 112 25.34 3.85 -9.58
CA ASN A 112 24.65 4.25 -8.35
C ASN A 112 23.13 4.05 -8.57
N ILE A 113 22.48 3.19 -7.81
CA ILE A 113 21.08 2.75 -7.89
C ILE A 113 20.24 3.42 -6.80
N ASN A 114 20.73 3.62 -5.59
CA ASN A 114 20.00 4.22 -4.46
C ASN A 114 20.11 5.76 -4.36
N SER A 115 20.96 6.38 -5.18
CA SER A 115 21.18 7.84 -5.26
C SER A 115 22.04 8.45 -4.13
N ASP A 116 22.81 7.66 -3.41
CA ASP A 116 23.59 8.11 -2.25
C ASP A 116 24.97 8.74 -2.60
N ASN A 117 25.41 8.56 -3.85
CA ASN A 117 26.73 8.95 -4.41
C ASN A 117 27.90 8.06 -3.96
N SER A 118 27.59 6.87 -3.46
CA SER A 118 28.49 5.73 -3.27
C SER A 118 28.45 4.81 -4.49
N THR A 119 29.28 3.78 -4.42
CA THR A 119 29.15 2.57 -5.23
C THR A 119 29.11 1.38 -4.28
N ASP A 120 27.91 0.92 -3.97
CA ASP A 120 27.69 -0.15 -3.01
C ASP A 120 27.98 -1.53 -3.61
N VAL A 121 28.50 -2.43 -2.78
CA VAL A 121 28.77 -3.79 -3.26
C VAL A 121 27.46 -4.53 -3.54
N SER A 122 26.44 -4.28 -2.70
CA SER A 122 25.13 -4.93 -2.74
C SER A 122 24.10 -4.05 -2.04
N ILE A 123 22.88 -4.00 -2.58
CA ILE A 123 21.69 -3.39 -2.00
C ILE A 123 20.62 -4.48 -1.99
N ASP A 124 20.11 -4.83 -0.82
CA ASP A 124 19.25 -6.01 -0.62
C ASP A 124 17.78 -5.60 -0.51
N LEU A 125 17.05 -5.66 -1.62
CA LEU A 125 15.64 -5.28 -1.63
C LEU A 125 14.78 -6.43 -1.11
N ASN A 126 14.02 -6.15 -0.05
CA ASN A 126 12.96 -6.98 0.48
C ASN A 126 11.64 -6.79 -0.29
N GLY A 127 10.57 -7.48 0.13
CA GLY A 127 9.29 -7.45 -0.57
C GLY A 127 8.64 -6.06 -0.64
N ALA A 128 8.75 -5.26 0.42
CA ALA A 128 8.18 -3.92 0.48
C ALA A 128 8.95 -2.93 -0.42
N GLU A 129 10.29 -3.01 -0.42
CA GLU A 129 11.13 -2.22 -1.31
C GLU A 129 10.97 -2.65 -2.77
N CYS A 130 10.91 -3.96 -3.04
CA CYS A 130 10.67 -4.47 -4.39
C CYS A 130 9.35 -3.92 -4.96
N LEU A 131 8.31 -3.81 -4.15
CA LEU A 131 7.03 -3.24 -4.59
C LEU A 131 7.21 -1.79 -5.05
N ALA A 132 7.85 -0.96 -4.23
CA ALA A 132 8.12 0.44 -4.56
C ALA A 132 9.07 0.56 -5.76
N PHE A 133 10.21 -0.11 -5.72
CA PHE A 133 11.25 -0.04 -6.75
C PHE A 133 10.76 -0.50 -8.12
N PHE A 134 10.08 -1.64 -8.24
CA PHE A 134 9.67 -2.16 -9.55
C PHE A 134 8.43 -1.46 -10.11
N LEU A 135 7.52 -0.97 -9.27
CA LEU A 135 6.36 -0.21 -9.74
C LEU A 135 6.70 1.27 -9.96
N GLY A 136 7.61 1.83 -9.19
CA GLY A 136 7.95 3.26 -9.23
C GLY A 136 9.19 3.55 -10.06
N GLY A 137 10.15 2.64 -10.13
CA GLY A 137 11.43 2.80 -10.81
C GLY A 137 12.54 3.34 -9.91
N ILE A 138 13.51 4.02 -10.53
CA ILE A 138 14.74 4.45 -9.84
C ILE A 138 14.50 5.66 -8.94
N PRO A 139 15.03 5.70 -7.70
CA PRO A 139 14.93 6.86 -6.82
C PRO A 139 15.72 8.05 -7.37
N GLN A 140 15.08 9.22 -7.46
CA GLN A 140 15.70 10.47 -7.82
C GLN A 140 14.96 11.62 -7.14
N SER A 141 15.68 12.40 -6.32
CA SER A 141 15.15 13.62 -5.68
C SER A 141 13.83 13.40 -4.91
N GLY A 142 13.72 12.28 -4.19
CA GLY A 142 12.53 11.94 -3.38
C GLY A 142 11.35 11.39 -4.18
N ALA A 143 11.53 11.07 -5.46
CA ALA A 143 10.52 10.43 -6.30
C ALA A 143 11.09 9.15 -6.95
N LEU A 144 10.20 8.29 -7.42
CA LEU A 144 10.55 7.14 -8.26
C LEU A 144 10.15 7.46 -9.70
N ILE A 145 11.11 7.39 -10.63
CA ILE A 145 10.96 8.02 -11.96
C ILE A 145 10.70 7.04 -13.10
N GLY A 146 10.51 5.77 -12.82
CA GLY A 146 10.51 4.69 -13.82
C GLY A 146 11.92 4.27 -14.25
N PHE A 147 11.98 3.28 -15.15
CA PHE A 147 13.22 2.74 -15.69
C PHE A 147 13.54 3.31 -17.07
N SER A 148 14.81 3.50 -17.39
CA SER A 148 15.24 3.87 -18.74
C SER A 148 14.85 2.78 -19.75
N LYS A 149 14.40 3.19 -20.95
CA LYS A 149 14.13 2.25 -22.05
C LYS A 149 15.38 1.65 -22.69
N ASN A 150 16.58 2.04 -22.24
CA ASN A 150 17.80 1.34 -22.65
C ASN A 150 17.93 0.03 -21.84
N PRO A 151 17.68 -1.15 -22.43
CA PRO A 151 17.70 -2.42 -21.69
C PRO A 151 19.11 -2.80 -21.21
N ALA A 152 20.18 -2.22 -21.78
CA ALA A 152 21.54 -2.41 -21.26
C ALA A 152 21.81 -1.58 -20.00
N ASN A 153 21.08 -0.49 -19.79
CA ASN A 153 21.21 0.36 -18.62
C ASN A 153 19.84 0.92 -18.17
N PRO A 154 18.93 0.05 -17.68
CA PRO A 154 17.59 0.45 -17.28
C PRO A 154 17.58 1.34 -16.04
N PHE A 155 18.66 1.30 -15.24
CA PHE A 155 18.78 2.08 -14.01
C PHE A 155 19.31 3.50 -14.23
N SER A 156 19.50 3.92 -15.49
CA SER A 156 19.96 5.27 -15.80
C SER A 156 18.96 6.34 -15.33
N ARG A 157 19.45 7.34 -14.60
CA ARG A 157 18.70 8.57 -14.26
C ARG A 157 18.69 9.61 -15.38
N THR A 158 19.49 9.42 -16.43
CA THR A 158 19.55 10.39 -17.54
C THR A 158 18.50 10.09 -18.60
N GLY A 159 17.94 11.15 -19.18
CA GLY A 159 16.95 11.09 -20.25
C GLY A 159 15.50 10.93 -19.77
N ASN A 160 14.57 11.17 -20.71
CA ASN A 160 13.12 11.19 -20.45
C ASN A 160 12.38 9.98 -21.04
N ASN A 161 13.06 9.12 -21.81
CA ASN A 161 12.44 7.95 -22.41
C ASN A 161 12.44 6.79 -21.42
N ARG A 162 11.33 6.61 -20.72
CA ARG A 162 11.19 5.67 -19.60
C ARG A 162 10.03 4.71 -19.76
N THR A 163 10.15 3.56 -19.11
CA THR A 163 9.08 2.58 -18.86
C THR A 163 8.67 2.71 -17.40
N GLY A 164 7.36 2.80 -17.15
CA GLY A 164 6.83 3.21 -15.85
C GLY A 164 7.02 4.72 -15.57
N PRO A 165 6.74 5.18 -14.33
CA PRO A 165 6.21 4.39 -13.22
C PRO A 165 4.86 3.73 -13.55
N PHE A 166 4.63 2.54 -13.02
CA PHE A 166 3.37 1.81 -13.11
C PHE A 166 2.38 2.23 -12.02
N HIS A 167 2.89 2.79 -10.92
CA HIS A 167 2.11 3.37 -9.83
C HIS A 167 2.66 4.75 -9.45
N GLU A 168 1.76 5.72 -9.27
CA GLU A 168 2.10 7.07 -8.85
C GLU A 168 2.23 7.14 -7.32
N PHE A 169 3.44 6.89 -6.82
CA PHE A 169 3.72 6.92 -5.39
C PHE A 169 3.71 8.35 -4.83
N ILE A 170 3.22 8.47 -3.60
CA ILE A 170 3.21 9.74 -2.86
C ILE A 170 4.46 9.81 -1.99
N ALA A 171 5.37 10.73 -2.28
CA ALA A 171 6.66 10.83 -1.60
C ALA A 171 6.58 10.92 -0.06
N SER A 172 5.54 11.56 0.48
CA SER A 172 5.34 11.68 1.94
C SER A 172 4.97 10.36 2.64
N ARG A 173 4.75 9.29 1.88
CA ARG A 173 4.46 7.93 2.36
C ARG A 173 5.64 6.99 2.15
N PHE A 174 6.78 7.49 1.67
CA PHE A 174 8.01 6.72 1.68
C PHE A 174 8.61 6.67 3.08
N VAL A 175 9.08 5.49 3.45
CA VAL A 175 9.96 5.24 4.59
C VAL A 175 11.19 4.51 4.08
N ASP A 176 12.23 4.47 4.89
CA ASP A 176 13.44 3.68 4.64
C ASP A 176 13.76 3.01 5.98
N LYS A 177 13.48 1.70 6.10
CA LYS A 177 13.56 0.97 7.37
C LYS A 177 14.95 0.43 7.66
N ASP A 178 15.71 0.05 6.65
CA ASP A 178 17.03 -0.56 6.78
C ASP A 178 18.18 0.37 6.36
N SER A 179 17.88 1.62 6.00
CA SER A 179 18.83 2.69 5.70
C SER A 179 19.70 2.41 4.48
N ASP A 180 19.11 1.84 3.45
CA ASP A 180 19.76 1.52 2.17
C ASP A 180 19.43 2.52 1.04
N ASP A 181 18.69 3.59 1.38
CA ASP A 181 18.21 4.65 0.49
C ASP A 181 17.20 4.17 -0.60
N ILE A 182 16.66 2.95 -0.49
CA ILE A 182 15.54 2.45 -1.28
C ILE A 182 14.24 2.59 -0.46
N PRO A 183 13.21 3.29 -0.98
CA PRO A 183 12.04 3.55 -0.18
C PRO A 183 11.09 2.34 -0.12
N GLU A 184 10.55 2.06 1.06
CA GLU A 184 9.30 1.31 1.19
C GLU A 184 8.08 2.25 1.23
N TYR A 185 6.90 1.70 0.95
CA TYR A 185 5.68 2.49 0.87
C TYR A 185 4.68 2.14 1.96
N VAL A 186 4.40 3.09 2.86
CA VAL A 186 3.43 2.91 3.96
C VAL A 186 2.00 3.10 3.50
N ASP A 187 1.06 2.48 4.21
CA ASP A 187 -0.37 2.62 3.93
C ASP A 187 -0.91 4.06 4.21
N THR A 188 -2.17 4.30 3.86
CA THR A 188 -2.89 5.58 3.95
C THR A 188 -3.27 5.99 5.37
N PHE A 189 -3.06 5.13 6.37
CA PHE A 189 -3.35 5.43 7.76
C PHE A 189 -2.42 6.52 8.30
N ALA A 190 -2.97 7.43 9.11
CA ALA A 190 -2.22 8.54 9.66
C ALA A 190 -1.15 8.05 10.66
N GLY A 191 0.10 8.51 10.47
CA GLY A 191 1.22 8.11 11.34
C GLY A 191 1.74 6.70 11.08
N GLN A 192 1.29 6.05 10.00
CA GLN A 192 1.76 4.72 9.63
C GLN A 192 3.27 4.76 9.37
N THR A 193 3.98 3.79 9.95
CA THR A 193 5.42 3.61 9.72
C THR A 193 5.74 2.23 9.15
N SER A 194 4.83 1.27 9.25
CA SER A 194 5.01 -0.06 8.68
C SER A 194 4.59 -0.04 7.20
N PRO A 195 5.43 -0.57 6.28
CA PRO A 195 5.12 -0.53 4.87
C PRO A 195 4.00 -1.50 4.47
N ILE A 196 3.52 -1.38 3.24
CA ILE A 196 2.76 -2.45 2.60
C ILE A 196 3.79 -3.48 2.11
N VAL A 197 3.62 -4.75 2.50
CA VAL A 197 4.53 -5.83 2.08
C VAL A 197 3.97 -6.57 0.88
N TYR A 198 4.88 -7.04 0.03
CA TYR A 198 4.57 -7.74 -1.20
C TYR A 198 5.33 -9.07 -1.29
N PHE A 199 4.63 -10.13 -1.66
CA PHE A 199 5.23 -11.45 -1.88
C PHE A 199 4.83 -11.98 -3.24
N SER A 200 5.81 -12.43 -4.03
CA SER A 200 5.58 -13.04 -5.33
C SER A 200 5.46 -14.56 -5.18
N SER A 201 4.51 -15.17 -5.87
CA SER A 201 4.45 -16.64 -5.97
C SER A 201 5.44 -17.20 -7.00
N TYR A 202 6.21 -16.35 -7.68
CA TYR A 202 7.15 -16.72 -8.74
C TYR A 202 6.54 -17.65 -9.80
N ASP A 203 5.42 -17.21 -10.37
CA ASP A 203 4.63 -17.99 -11.34
C ASP A 203 4.09 -19.32 -10.77
N GLY A 204 3.63 -19.31 -9.52
CA GLY A 204 3.01 -20.47 -8.88
C GLY A 204 4.00 -21.45 -8.26
N ARG A 205 5.28 -21.09 -8.14
CA ARG A 205 6.31 -21.87 -7.41
C ARG A 205 6.19 -21.74 -5.89
N GLY A 206 5.30 -20.88 -5.41
CA GLY A 206 5.07 -20.63 -4.00
C GLY A 206 5.87 -19.43 -3.47
N TYR A 207 5.60 -19.09 -2.22
CA TYR A 207 6.27 -17.99 -1.52
C TYR A 207 7.45 -18.52 -0.73
N ARG A 208 8.61 -17.86 -0.85
CA ARG A 208 9.83 -18.31 -0.20
C ARG A 208 9.91 -17.81 1.23
N SER A 209 10.03 -18.71 2.20
CA SER A 209 10.09 -18.33 3.62
C SER A 209 11.26 -17.41 3.97
N SER A 210 12.40 -17.57 3.30
CA SER A 210 13.55 -16.66 3.46
C SER A 210 13.24 -15.20 3.12
N GLU A 211 12.16 -14.92 2.38
CA GLU A 211 11.74 -13.58 1.97
C GLU A 211 10.59 -13.07 2.83
N ILE A 212 9.84 -13.99 3.45
CA ILE A 212 8.72 -13.69 4.32
C ILE A 212 9.22 -13.32 5.72
N THR A 213 10.01 -14.17 6.34
CA THR A 213 10.38 -14.07 7.77
C THR A 213 11.04 -12.73 8.16
N PRO A 214 11.84 -12.07 7.32
CA PRO A 214 12.37 -10.74 7.64
C PRO A 214 11.29 -9.65 7.82
N LEU A 215 10.15 -9.80 7.14
CA LEU A 215 9.05 -8.82 7.15
C LEU A 215 7.88 -9.27 8.02
N LEU A 216 7.60 -10.57 8.04
CA LEU A 216 6.47 -11.21 8.71
C LEU A 216 6.97 -12.39 9.53
N ALA A 217 7.18 -12.18 10.84
CA ALA A 217 7.73 -13.18 11.75
C ALA A 217 6.91 -14.49 11.77
N ASN A 218 5.59 -14.38 11.61
CA ASN A 218 4.64 -15.49 11.78
C ASN A 218 4.11 -16.06 10.45
N GLY A 219 4.50 -15.47 9.31
CA GLY A 219 4.19 -15.98 7.97
C GLY A 219 3.21 -15.12 7.19
N ILE A 220 2.69 -15.70 6.09
CA ILE A 220 1.70 -15.08 5.19
C ILE A 220 0.31 -15.68 5.40
N TYR A 221 -0.69 -15.03 4.83
CA TYR A 221 -2.04 -15.57 4.74
C TYR A 221 -2.14 -16.66 3.66
N ARG A 222 -2.92 -17.71 3.95
CA ARG A 222 -3.10 -18.90 3.11
C ARG A 222 -4.59 -19.18 2.91
N GLN A 223 -5.01 -19.58 1.72
CA GLN A 223 -6.42 -19.91 1.49
C GLN A 223 -6.72 -21.33 2.00
N GLY A 224 -7.81 -21.52 2.75
CA GLY A 224 -8.28 -22.84 3.17
C GLY A 224 -8.66 -22.91 4.64
N LYS A 225 -8.68 -24.12 5.20
CA LYS A 225 -8.91 -24.39 6.62
C LYS A 225 -7.78 -25.29 7.15
N GLU A 226 -7.24 -24.98 8.31
CA GLU A 226 -6.26 -25.83 8.99
C GLU A 226 -6.88 -27.20 9.33
N THR A 227 -6.36 -28.27 8.74
CA THR A 227 -6.80 -29.65 9.03
C THR A 227 -5.78 -30.46 9.85
N ASP A 228 -4.59 -29.91 10.12
CA ASP A 228 -3.55 -30.55 10.94
C ASP A 228 -2.72 -29.48 11.70
N PRO A 229 -2.74 -29.46 13.05
CA PRO A 229 -2.03 -28.48 13.88
C PRO A 229 -0.51 -28.70 13.98
N THR A 230 0.08 -29.64 13.24
CA THR A 230 1.53 -29.91 13.25
C THR A 230 2.28 -29.53 11.97
N MET A 231 1.59 -29.02 10.94
CA MET A 231 2.23 -28.62 9.69
C MET A 231 2.67 -27.15 9.65
N GLY A 232 3.76 -26.87 10.35
CA GLY A 232 4.59 -25.67 10.21
C GLY A 232 5.78 -25.89 9.26
N GLN A 233 5.54 -26.35 8.02
CA GLN A 233 6.60 -26.46 7.00
C GLN A 233 6.56 -25.29 5.99
N PRO A 234 7.73 -24.80 5.56
CA PRO A 234 7.89 -23.74 4.57
C PRO A 234 7.77 -24.29 3.14
N ASP A 235 6.57 -24.47 2.58
CA ASP A 235 6.27 -24.37 1.12
C ASP A 235 4.96 -24.99 0.60
N ASP A 236 4.23 -25.86 1.32
CA ASP A 236 3.23 -26.71 0.65
C ASP A 236 1.76 -26.22 0.66
N THR A 237 1.49 -24.97 0.29
CA THR A 237 0.09 -24.54 0.02
C THR A 237 -0.05 -23.85 -1.32
N THR A 238 -1.04 -24.27 -2.11
CA THR A 238 -1.40 -23.66 -3.39
C THR A 238 -1.62 -22.16 -3.19
N PRO A 239 -0.84 -21.28 -3.85
CA PRO A 239 -1.02 -19.83 -3.73
C PRO A 239 -2.44 -19.43 -4.16
N TRP A 240 -2.95 -18.32 -3.59
CA TRP A 240 -4.26 -17.78 -3.96
C TRP A 240 -4.27 -17.45 -5.46
N LYS A 241 -4.99 -18.25 -6.25
CA LYS A 241 -4.92 -18.31 -7.72
C LYS A 241 -3.51 -18.65 -8.22
N GLU A 242 -3.42 -19.46 -9.27
CA GLU A 242 -2.12 -19.83 -9.83
C GLU A 242 -1.42 -18.59 -10.43
N LYS A 243 -0.10 -18.44 -10.18
CA LYS A 243 0.74 -17.34 -10.70
C LYS A 243 0.35 -15.93 -10.23
N THR A 244 0.26 -15.73 -8.92
CA THR A 244 -0.14 -14.45 -8.30
C THR A 244 0.89 -13.88 -7.33
N PHE A 245 0.45 -12.93 -6.51
CA PHE A 245 1.19 -12.24 -5.46
C PHE A 245 0.27 -11.97 -4.26
N GLN A 246 0.85 -11.70 -3.10
CA GLN A 246 0.12 -11.13 -1.95
C GLN A 246 0.56 -9.70 -1.72
N LEU A 247 -0.40 -8.83 -1.45
CA LEU A 247 -0.18 -7.53 -0.83
C LEU A 247 -0.79 -7.58 0.57
N ILE A 248 -0.05 -7.11 1.57
CA ILE A 248 -0.51 -7.09 2.96
C ILE A 248 -0.22 -5.70 3.51
N SER A 249 -1.30 -5.03 3.94
CA SER A 249 -1.22 -3.81 4.73
C SER A 249 -1.20 -4.16 6.23
N PRO A 250 -0.38 -3.47 7.04
CA PRO A 250 -0.31 -3.60 8.48
C PRO A 250 -1.48 -2.90 9.22
N GLY A 251 -2.53 -2.49 8.50
CA GLY A 251 -3.73 -1.94 9.13
C GLY A 251 -3.50 -0.60 9.81
N GLN A 252 -4.34 -0.31 10.81
CA GLN A 252 -4.34 0.93 11.59
C GLN A 252 -3.34 0.87 12.75
N ASP A 253 -3.10 -0.30 13.34
CA ASP A 253 -2.14 -0.47 14.44
C ASP A 253 -0.68 -0.52 13.97
N GLY A 254 -0.45 -0.75 12.67
CA GLY A 254 0.88 -0.84 12.10
C GLY A 254 1.57 -2.17 12.36
N LEU A 255 0.83 -3.18 12.79
CA LEU A 255 1.32 -4.53 13.04
C LEU A 255 0.88 -5.45 11.91
N TYR A 256 1.75 -6.37 11.55
CA TYR A 256 1.33 -7.51 10.75
C TYR A 256 0.94 -8.61 11.71
N GLY A 257 -0.26 -9.14 11.57
CA GLY A 257 -0.68 -10.25 12.40
C GLY A 257 0.01 -11.57 12.05
N THR A 258 -0.53 -12.64 12.59
CA THR A 258 0.11 -13.96 12.57
C THR A 258 0.03 -14.67 11.22
N GLY A 259 -0.79 -14.16 10.29
CA GLY A 259 -1.09 -14.85 9.03
C GLY A 259 -1.92 -16.10 9.28
N GLY A 260 -1.71 -17.14 8.46
CA GLY A 260 -2.41 -18.42 8.60
C GLY A 260 -3.56 -18.62 7.61
N TYR A 261 -4.37 -19.65 7.85
CA TYR A 261 -5.45 -20.02 6.94
C TYR A 261 -6.65 -19.09 7.10
N TYR A 262 -7.17 -18.58 5.99
CA TYR A 262 -8.38 -17.79 5.96
C TYR A 262 -9.39 -18.38 4.97
N SER A 263 -10.67 -18.23 5.32
CA SER A 263 -11.80 -18.37 4.40
C SER A 263 -12.31 -16.97 4.08
N PRO A 264 -12.59 -16.62 2.82
CA PRO A 264 -13.16 -15.32 2.45
C PRO A 264 -14.42 -14.93 3.23
N ASP A 265 -15.14 -15.93 3.76
CA ASP A 265 -16.42 -15.78 4.47
C ASP A 265 -16.39 -16.28 5.94
N ASP A 266 -15.25 -16.76 6.45
CA ASP A 266 -15.12 -17.22 7.83
C ASP A 266 -13.80 -16.74 8.45
N THR A 267 -13.96 -15.90 9.44
CA THR A 267 -12.88 -15.17 10.09
C THR A 267 -12.65 -15.54 11.55
N SER A 268 -13.41 -16.52 12.04
CA SER A 268 -13.36 -16.96 13.43
C SER A 268 -12.01 -17.55 13.88
N GLY A 269 -11.04 -17.69 12.95
CA GLY A 269 -9.69 -18.20 13.20
C GLY A 269 -8.56 -17.16 13.19
N LEU A 270 -8.83 -15.87 12.92
CA LEU A 270 -7.80 -14.84 12.88
C LEU A 270 -7.54 -14.25 14.27
N SER A 271 -6.27 -13.90 14.54
CA SER A 271 -5.91 -13.25 15.80
C SER A 271 -6.44 -11.82 15.87
N GLU A 272 -6.56 -11.23 17.06
CA GLU A 272 -6.96 -9.81 17.19
C GLU A 272 -6.00 -8.86 16.43
N GLU A 273 -4.73 -9.26 16.30
CA GLU A 273 -3.68 -8.54 15.58
C GLU A 273 -3.88 -8.58 14.05
N ASP A 274 -4.68 -9.52 13.52
CA ASP A 274 -4.96 -9.66 12.08
C ASP A 274 -6.23 -8.90 11.63
N ALA A 275 -7.02 -8.39 12.57
CA ALA A 275 -8.41 -7.95 12.34
C ALA A 275 -8.55 -6.60 11.61
N ASP A 276 -7.46 -5.84 11.46
CA ASP A 276 -7.45 -4.58 10.72
C ASP A 276 -6.51 -4.58 9.51
N ASN A 277 -5.69 -5.62 9.34
CA ASN A 277 -4.91 -5.87 8.15
C ASN A 277 -5.81 -5.97 6.91
N LEU A 278 -5.25 -5.55 5.79
CA LEU A 278 -5.93 -5.59 4.49
C LEU A 278 -5.06 -6.33 3.50
N THR A 279 -5.70 -7.11 2.65
CA THR A 279 -5.01 -7.96 1.68
C THR A 279 -5.72 -7.95 0.33
N ASN A 280 -4.99 -8.26 -0.74
CA ASN A 280 -5.52 -8.27 -2.12
C ASN A 280 -6.45 -9.44 -2.44
N PHE A 281 -6.64 -10.39 -1.52
CA PHE A 281 -7.43 -11.60 -1.74
C PHE A 281 -8.73 -11.64 -0.93
N THR A 282 -8.99 -10.65 -0.08
CA THR A 282 -10.27 -10.46 0.58
C THR A 282 -11.03 -9.29 -0.03
N THR A 283 -12.36 -9.42 -0.19
CA THR A 283 -13.21 -8.34 -0.72
C THR A 283 -13.53 -7.26 0.33
N GLY A 284 -12.92 -7.32 1.51
CA GLY A 284 -13.20 -6.48 2.68
C GLY A 284 -12.10 -6.56 3.74
N THR A 285 -12.44 -6.20 4.99
CA THR A 285 -11.54 -6.41 6.13
C THR A 285 -11.37 -7.90 6.39
N LEU A 286 -10.17 -8.33 6.77
CA LEU A 286 -9.98 -9.54 7.58
C LEU A 286 -10.83 -9.29 8.83
N LYS A 287 -12.07 -9.77 8.89
CA LYS A 287 -12.83 -9.74 10.16
C LYS A 287 -12.42 -10.91 11.01
#